data_AF-A0A7W0QBT5-F1
#
_entry.id   AF-A0A7W0QBT5-F1
#
_cell.length_a   1.000
_cell.length_b   1.000
_cell.length_c   1.000
_cell.angle_alpha   90.00
_cell.angle_beta   90.00
_cell.angle_gamma   90.00
#
_symmetry.space_group_name_H-M   'P 1'
#
loop_
_entity.id
_entity.type
_entity.pdbx_description
1 polymer ?
#
loop_
_entity_poly.entity_id
_entity_poly.type
_entity_poly.pdbx_seq_one_letter_code
_entity_poly.pdbx_strand_id
1 'polypeptide(L)'
;MRAVALILGVTACYSPAREGVCSVACTTECPSGLVCGGDGLCRATDELDCSSRPDAGDAGDAGVDVPPGERCFGHDSPPYLRVCLPPAFPLVESLELTGFTLVETDNDAACTLLVGPTSGEICVIAAESLAVQSGAVLRAKGVRPLMLLGASQLAIRGIVDVASRRGGGVGAGANPPGCKLTNAGQSTGGSVGASGGAGGSFQGAGGKGGASVVQLEGGAPDGAMTAATAFRGGCPGGAGGSTAQVGPKGAAGGGAVYVLTGGMLSFSGTINASGAGGNPAGTQQGGSGGGSGGLIVVESATQSIGTTATAFALGGGGSTGGGDTGGGTPGNEPTGPTSFA
;
A
#
# COMPACT_ATOMS: atom_id res chain seq x y z
N MET A 1 6.94 9.59 36.30
CA MET A 1 7.86 8.45 36.50
C MET A 1 7.92 7.68 35.20
N ARG A 2 9.08 7.66 34.53
CA ARG A 2 9.23 7.12 33.16
C ARG A 2 9.47 5.61 33.23
N ALA A 3 8.56 4.82 32.68
CA ALA A 3 8.81 3.41 32.37
C ALA A 3 9.43 3.34 30.98
N VAL A 4 10.74 3.09 30.92
CA VAL A 4 11.45 2.73 29.69
C VAL A 4 11.27 1.23 29.51
N ALA A 5 10.44 0.81 28.56
CA ALA A 5 10.36 -0.58 28.14
C ALA A 5 11.57 -0.87 27.25
N LEU A 6 12.60 -1.47 27.86
CA LEU A 6 13.75 -2.02 27.16
C LEU A 6 13.30 -3.31 26.46
N ILE A 7 12.95 -3.21 25.18
CA ILE A 7 12.80 -4.40 24.33
C ILE A 7 14.22 -4.88 24.01
N LEU A 8 14.68 -5.87 24.78
CA LEU A 8 15.84 -6.68 24.46
C LEU A 8 15.50 -7.46 23.18
N GLY A 9 15.82 -6.86 22.03
CA GLY A 9 15.90 -7.58 20.77
C GLY A 9 17.00 -8.61 20.89
N VAL A 10 16.62 -9.87 21.05
CA VAL A 10 17.55 -10.99 20.96
C VAL A 10 18.15 -10.93 19.57
N THR A 11 19.45 -10.64 19.48
CA THR A 11 20.24 -10.90 18.27
C THR A 11 20.30 -12.40 18.09
N ALA A 12 19.24 -12.98 17.53
CA ALA A 12 19.35 -14.24 16.84
C ALA A 12 20.25 -13.97 15.63
N CYS A 13 21.44 -14.57 15.63
CA CYS A 13 22.23 -14.73 14.41
C CYS A 13 21.36 -15.54 13.44
N TYR A 14 20.54 -14.87 12.64
CA TYR A 14 19.90 -15.47 11.49
C TYR A 14 21.00 -15.66 10.45
N SER A 15 21.71 -16.78 10.59
CA SER A 15 22.50 -17.35 9.53
C SER A 15 21.57 -18.32 8.82
N PRO A 16 20.98 -17.96 7.67
CA PRO A 16 20.39 -18.97 6.82
C PRO A 16 21.56 -19.83 6.35
N ALA A 17 21.86 -20.90 7.10
CA ALA A 17 22.44 -22.06 6.45
C ALA A 17 21.48 -22.33 5.28
N ARG A 18 22.02 -22.37 4.04
CA ARG A 18 21.22 -22.75 2.88
C ARG A 18 20.62 -24.12 3.20
N GLU A 19 19.39 -24.14 3.69
CA GLU A 19 18.58 -25.35 3.72
C GLU A 19 18.43 -25.72 2.25
N GLY A 20 19.17 -26.73 1.81
CA GLY A 20 18.91 -27.35 0.52
C GLY A 20 17.42 -27.69 0.50
N VAL A 21 16.73 -27.26 -0.55
CA VAL A 21 15.27 -27.03 -0.65
C VAL A 21 14.40 -28.30 -0.47
N CYS A 22 14.94 -29.38 0.09
CA CYS A 22 14.32 -30.69 0.17
C CYS A 22 14.58 -31.47 1.48
N SER A 23 15.09 -30.87 2.56
CA SER A 23 15.33 -31.62 3.81
C SER A 23 14.24 -31.36 4.86
N VAL A 24 13.53 -32.41 5.27
CA VAL A 24 12.60 -32.41 6.41
C VAL A 24 13.30 -33.02 7.62
N ALA A 25 13.19 -32.41 8.79
CA ALA A 25 13.77 -32.97 10.02
C ALA A 25 13.10 -34.29 10.41
N CYS A 26 13.89 -35.29 10.81
CA CYS A 26 13.45 -36.59 11.28
C CYS A 26 14.06 -36.94 12.63
N THR A 27 13.24 -37.55 13.49
CA THR A 27 13.67 -38.09 14.78
C THR A 27 13.84 -39.60 14.74
N THR A 28 13.05 -40.32 13.93
CA THR A 28 13.17 -41.78 13.76
C THR A 28 12.63 -42.31 12.42
N GLU A 29 11.63 -41.67 11.80
CA GLU A 29 11.04 -42.11 10.54
C GLU A 29 10.88 -40.95 9.55
N CYS A 30 11.04 -41.27 8.26
CA CYS A 30 10.84 -40.36 7.14
C CYS A 30 9.65 -40.80 6.29
N PRO A 31 8.98 -39.88 5.58
CA PRO A 31 7.97 -40.23 4.57
C PRO A 31 8.49 -41.26 3.55
N SER A 32 7.60 -42.10 3.03
CA SER A 32 7.95 -43.18 2.10
C SER A 32 8.84 -42.70 0.94
N GLY A 33 10.00 -43.34 0.76
CA GLY A 33 11.00 -43.00 -0.26
C GLY A 33 12.17 -42.14 0.24
N LEU A 34 12.19 -41.79 1.53
CA LEU A 34 13.27 -41.04 2.17
C LEU A 34 13.88 -41.85 3.34
N VAL A 35 15.16 -41.64 3.62
CA VAL A 35 15.92 -42.23 4.74
C VAL A 35 16.43 -41.11 5.63
N CYS A 36 16.31 -41.29 6.94
CA CYS A 36 16.79 -40.34 7.93
C CYS A 36 18.33 -40.41 8.00
N GLY A 37 19.01 -39.32 7.64
CA GLY A 37 20.45 -39.19 7.76
C GLY A 37 20.89 -39.06 9.22
N GLY A 38 22.18 -39.31 9.49
CA GLY A 38 22.76 -39.17 10.83
C GLY A 38 22.76 -37.74 11.37
N ASP A 39 22.40 -36.77 10.54
CA ASP A 39 22.17 -35.36 10.86
C ASP A 39 20.71 -35.06 11.28
N GLY A 40 19.84 -36.07 11.31
CA GLY A 40 18.42 -35.89 11.65
C GLY A 40 17.62 -35.25 10.52
N LEU A 41 18.03 -35.40 9.26
CA LEU A 41 17.32 -34.90 8.08
C LEU A 41 16.97 -36.06 7.13
N CYS A 42 15.74 -36.06 6.61
CA CYS A 42 15.29 -37.00 5.59
C CYS A 42 15.93 -36.69 4.24
N ARG A 43 16.57 -37.68 3.62
CA ARG A 43 17.16 -37.61 2.28
C ARG A 43 16.62 -38.73 1.41
N ALA A 44 16.49 -38.53 0.11
CA ALA A 44 16.06 -39.60 -0.79
C ALA A 44 17.13 -40.69 -0.87
N THR A 45 16.73 -41.96 -0.92
CA THR A 45 17.65 -43.08 -1.14
C THR A 45 18.30 -42.92 -2.51
N ASP A 46 19.61 -43.17 -2.57
CA ASP A 46 20.66 -43.07 -3.62
C ASP A 46 20.30 -43.19 -5.13
N GLU A 47 19.03 -43.32 -5.51
CA GLU A 47 18.50 -43.19 -6.89
C GLU A 47 17.93 -41.78 -7.18
N LEU A 48 17.81 -40.94 -6.15
CA LEU A 48 17.40 -39.53 -6.21
C LEU A 48 18.50 -38.63 -5.63
N ASP A 49 19.75 -38.95 -5.95
CA ASP A 49 20.88 -38.09 -5.65
C ASP A 49 20.76 -36.78 -6.46
N CYS A 50 20.37 -35.71 -5.78
CA CYS A 50 20.30 -34.37 -6.36
C CYS A 50 21.68 -33.84 -6.82
N SER A 51 22.79 -34.52 -6.49
CA SER A 51 24.12 -34.15 -6.97
C SER A 51 24.52 -34.81 -8.30
N SER A 52 23.78 -35.84 -8.75
CA SER A 52 24.05 -36.55 -10.02
C SER A 52 22.94 -36.46 -11.04
N ARG A 53 21.78 -35.88 -10.69
CA ARG A 53 20.99 -35.21 -11.72
C ARG A 53 21.84 -34.05 -12.20
N PRO A 54 22.27 -33.99 -13.48
CA PRO A 54 22.78 -32.76 -14.02
C PRO A 54 21.70 -31.74 -13.70
N ASP A 55 22.05 -30.77 -12.85
CA ASP A 55 21.30 -29.56 -12.56
C ASP A 55 20.57 -29.29 -13.85
N ALA A 56 19.23 -29.47 -13.85
CA ALA A 56 18.46 -29.53 -15.08
C ALA A 56 18.95 -28.37 -15.91
N GLY A 57 19.69 -28.70 -17.00
CA GLY A 57 20.72 -27.81 -17.51
C GLY A 57 20.20 -26.39 -17.56
N ASP A 58 21.06 -25.44 -17.20
CA ASP A 58 20.99 -24.00 -17.49
C ASP A 58 20.85 -23.72 -19.01
N ALA A 59 20.02 -24.49 -19.71
CA ALA A 59 19.50 -24.30 -21.04
C ALA A 59 18.18 -23.50 -21.02
N GLY A 60 17.83 -22.91 -19.87
CA GLY A 60 16.64 -22.06 -19.76
C GLY A 60 16.56 -21.19 -18.51
N ASP A 61 17.58 -21.15 -17.63
CA ASP A 61 17.66 -20.09 -16.63
C ASP A 61 17.89 -18.76 -17.31
N ALA A 62 18.85 -18.66 -18.26
CA ALA A 62 19.29 -17.44 -18.96
C ALA A 62 18.48 -16.22 -18.53
N GLY A 63 18.75 -15.77 -17.28
CA GLY A 63 17.79 -15.00 -16.50
C GLY A 63 17.22 -13.87 -17.31
N VAL A 64 15.96 -14.03 -17.77
CA VAL A 64 15.26 -13.19 -18.77
C VAL A 64 16.19 -12.09 -19.27
N ASP A 65 17.00 -12.39 -20.30
CA ASP A 65 18.09 -11.52 -20.75
C ASP A 65 17.60 -10.08 -20.84
N VAL A 66 17.95 -9.30 -19.82
CA VAL A 66 17.59 -7.90 -19.73
C VAL A 66 18.20 -7.24 -20.95
N PRO A 67 17.41 -6.59 -21.82
CA PRO A 67 17.93 -5.94 -23.01
C PRO A 67 19.18 -5.11 -22.66
N PRO A 68 20.27 -5.20 -23.45
CA PRO A 68 21.52 -4.53 -23.11
C PRO A 68 21.30 -3.05 -22.75
N GLY A 69 21.72 -2.67 -21.55
CA GLY A 69 21.65 -1.28 -21.06
C GLY A 69 20.43 -0.95 -20.20
N GLU A 70 19.47 -1.85 -20.01
CA GLU A 70 18.40 -1.66 -19.02
C GLU A 70 18.94 -1.87 -17.60
N ARG A 71 18.47 -1.03 -16.66
CA ARG A 71 18.78 -1.16 -15.23
C ARG A 71 17.51 -1.63 -14.51
N CYS A 72 17.51 -2.87 -14.06
CA CYS A 72 16.39 -3.43 -13.31
C CYS A 72 16.61 -3.32 -11.79
N PHE A 73 15.52 -3.01 -11.10
CA PHE A 73 15.45 -2.89 -9.64
C PHE A 73 14.31 -3.76 -9.13
N GLY A 74 14.49 -4.29 -7.92
CA GLY A 74 13.52 -5.11 -7.22
C GLY A 74 13.60 -6.61 -7.55
N HIS A 75 12.63 -7.39 -7.05
CA HIS A 75 12.59 -8.86 -7.18
C HIS A 75 11.54 -9.36 -8.19
N ASP A 76 11.80 -10.55 -8.75
CA ASP A 76 10.90 -11.23 -9.71
C ASP A 76 9.70 -11.94 -9.05
N SER A 77 9.65 -12.02 -7.72
CA SER A 77 8.60 -12.75 -7.01
C SER A 77 7.35 -11.88 -6.77
N PRO A 78 6.15 -12.33 -7.16
CA PRO A 78 4.89 -11.68 -6.79
C PRO A 78 4.77 -11.55 -5.26
N PRO A 79 4.13 -10.48 -4.74
CA PRO A 79 3.40 -9.43 -5.47
C PRO A 79 4.29 -8.25 -5.91
N TYR A 80 5.61 -8.36 -5.77
CA TYR A 80 6.54 -7.26 -5.98
C TYR A 80 6.79 -7.02 -7.48
N LEU A 81 7.05 -5.77 -7.83
CA LEU A 81 7.28 -5.34 -9.21
C LEU A 81 8.79 -5.24 -9.44
N ARG A 82 9.35 -6.06 -10.33
CA ARG A 82 10.63 -5.76 -10.96
C ARG A 82 10.45 -4.59 -11.91
N VAL A 83 11.23 -3.55 -11.69
CA VAL A 83 11.18 -2.30 -12.45
C VAL A 83 12.44 -2.19 -13.28
N CYS A 84 12.33 -2.32 -14.60
CA CYS A 84 13.43 -2.10 -15.53
C CYS A 84 13.32 -0.72 -16.15
N LEU A 85 14.34 0.11 -15.91
CA LEU A 85 14.45 1.44 -16.51
C LEU A 85 15.12 1.30 -17.88
N PRO A 86 14.51 1.85 -18.96
CA PRO A 86 15.15 1.87 -20.27
C PRO A 86 16.48 2.64 -20.22
N PRO A 87 17.44 2.38 -21.12
CA PRO A 87 18.74 3.08 -21.13
C PRO A 87 18.62 4.61 -21.23
N ALA A 88 17.55 5.09 -21.87
CA ALA A 88 17.27 6.52 -22.03
C ALA A 88 16.50 7.14 -20.86
N PHE A 89 16.24 6.40 -19.78
CA PHE A 89 15.52 6.91 -18.62
C PHE A 89 16.35 8.01 -17.95
N PRO A 90 15.77 9.20 -17.67
CA PRO A 90 16.51 10.32 -17.11
C PRO A 90 16.81 10.08 -15.63
N LEU A 91 17.94 9.44 -15.33
CA LEU A 91 18.43 9.29 -13.97
C LEU A 91 19.38 10.43 -13.63
N VAL A 92 18.93 11.35 -12.78
CA VAL A 92 19.80 12.42 -12.27
C VAL A 92 20.76 11.88 -11.22
N GLU A 93 21.97 12.43 -11.12
CA GLU A 93 22.99 11.95 -10.18
C GLU A 93 22.55 12.12 -8.72
N SER A 94 21.96 13.28 -8.38
CA SER A 94 21.45 13.55 -7.05
C SER A 94 20.18 14.39 -7.12
N LEU A 95 19.17 13.99 -6.34
CA LEU A 95 17.91 14.71 -6.16
C LEU A 95 17.63 14.91 -4.67
N GLU A 96 17.64 16.17 -4.26
CA GLU A 96 17.49 16.59 -2.87
C GLU A 96 16.24 17.45 -2.70
N LEU A 97 15.22 16.93 -2.03
CA LEU A 97 13.99 17.67 -1.72
C LEU A 97 14.12 18.33 -0.34
N THR A 98 14.15 19.65 -0.29
CA THR A 98 14.46 20.44 0.93
C THR A 98 13.31 21.29 1.46
N GLY A 99 12.14 21.26 0.81
CA GLY A 99 10.97 22.05 1.19
C GLY A 99 9.66 21.36 0.85
N PHE A 100 8.61 22.14 0.59
CA PHE A 100 7.36 21.60 0.07
C PHE A 100 7.45 21.39 -1.44
N THR A 101 7.20 20.16 -1.88
CA THR A 101 7.13 19.78 -3.29
C THR A 101 5.79 19.11 -3.54
N LEU A 102 5.00 19.67 -4.45
CA LEU A 102 3.77 19.05 -4.94
C LEU A 102 4.07 18.37 -6.28
N VAL A 103 3.70 17.09 -6.40
CA VAL A 103 3.78 16.33 -7.64
C VAL A 103 2.36 15.99 -8.10
N GLU A 104 1.99 16.50 -9.26
CA GLU A 104 0.77 16.12 -9.97
C GLU A 104 1.10 14.92 -10.86
N THR A 105 0.82 13.70 -10.40
CA THR A 105 1.25 12.45 -11.08
C THR A 105 0.68 12.29 -12.49
N ASP A 106 -0.26 13.15 -12.85
CA ASP A 106 -0.97 13.14 -14.12
C ASP A 106 -0.23 13.92 -15.22
N ASN A 107 0.55 14.93 -14.84
CA ASN A 107 1.14 15.88 -15.79
C ASN A 107 2.43 16.58 -15.33
N ASP A 108 2.96 16.26 -14.14
CA ASP A 108 4.20 16.87 -13.64
C ASP A 108 5.41 16.48 -14.49
N ALA A 109 6.28 17.44 -14.79
CA ALA A 109 7.47 17.19 -15.59
C ALA A 109 8.53 16.34 -14.86
N ALA A 110 8.51 16.30 -13.52
CA ALA A 110 9.35 15.40 -12.73
C ALA A 110 8.89 13.93 -12.82
N CYS A 111 7.69 13.70 -13.36
CA CYS A 111 7.06 12.40 -13.48
C CYS A 111 7.45 11.72 -14.80
N THR A 112 8.33 10.72 -14.75
CA THR A 112 8.52 9.84 -15.91
C THR A 112 7.53 8.69 -15.81
N LEU A 113 6.72 8.50 -16.85
CA LEU A 113 5.70 7.46 -16.87
C LEU A 113 6.34 6.10 -17.16
N LEU A 114 6.08 5.14 -16.28
CA LEU A 114 6.41 3.74 -16.50
C LEU A 114 5.13 2.92 -16.54
N VAL A 115 4.97 2.08 -17.55
CA VAL A 115 3.84 1.16 -17.63
C VAL A 115 4.19 -0.10 -16.85
N GLY A 116 3.54 -0.32 -15.70
CA GLY A 116 3.67 -1.56 -14.94
C GLY A 116 2.80 -2.66 -15.55
N PRO A 117 3.21 -3.94 -15.46
CA PRO A 117 2.49 -5.08 -16.05
C PRO A 117 1.06 -5.24 -15.53
N THR A 118 0.75 -4.82 -14.30
CA THR A 118 -0.58 -4.98 -13.70
C THR A 118 -1.18 -3.69 -13.14
N SER A 119 -0.39 -2.62 -12.98
CA SER A 119 -0.75 -1.39 -12.30
C SER A 119 -1.16 -0.24 -13.22
N GLY A 120 -1.02 -0.40 -14.54
CA GLY A 120 -1.11 0.72 -15.47
C GLY A 120 0.10 1.65 -15.35
N GLU A 121 -0.09 2.92 -15.70
CA GLU A 121 0.97 3.94 -15.66
C GLU A 121 1.30 4.36 -14.22
N ILE A 122 2.59 4.36 -13.90
CA ILE A 122 3.15 4.77 -12.62
C ILE A 122 3.95 6.06 -12.84
N CYS A 123 3.82 6.99 -11.92
CA CYS A 123 4.65 8.19 -11.87
C CYS A 123 5.98 7.91 -11.18
N VAL A 124 7.07 7.85 -11.92
CA VAL A 124 8.40 7.54 -11.38
C VAL A 124 9.23 8.81 -11.24
N ILE A 125 9.73 9.05 -10.03
CA ILE A 125 10.78 10.02 -9.73
C ILE A 125 12.03 9.22 -9.37
N ALA A 126 13.08 9.36 -10.17
CA ALA A 126 14.30 8.58 -9.99
C ALA A 126 15.56 9.43 -9.96
N ALA A 127 16.52 9.01 -9.14
CA ALA A 127 17.88 9.54 -9.12
C ALA A 127 18.86 8.43 -8.72
N GLU A 128 20.16 8.63 -8.95
CA GLU A 128 21.19 7.73 -8.42
C GLU A 128 21.20 7.81 -6.88
N SER A 129 21.17 9.04 -6.36
CA SER A 129 20.89 9.38 -4.96
C SER A 129 19.63 10.23 -4.84
N LEU A 130 18.59 9.72 -4.16
CA LEU A 130 17.38 10.48 -3.89
C LEU A 130 17.22 10.69 -2.38
N ALA A 131 16.94 11.93 -1.96
CA ALA A 131 16.64 12.21 -0.57
C ALA A 131 15.48 13.19 -0.38
N VAL A 132 14.55 12.82 0.51
CA VAL A 132 13.56 13.70 1.09
C VAL A 132 14.10 14.18 2.43
N GLN A 133 14.61 15.41 2.48
CA GLN A 133 15.33 15.93 3.65
C GLN A 133 14.42 16.16 4.85
N SER A 134 15.02 16.26 6.03
CA SER A 134 14.28 16.60 7.25
C SER A 134 13.57 17.95 7.10
N GLY A 135 12.28 18.00 7.46
CA GLY A 135 11.44 19.19 7.27
C GLY A 135 10.86 19.36 5.86
N ALA A 136 11.33 18.58 4.88
CA ALA A 136 10.74 18.57 3.54
C ALA A 136 9.42 17.77 3.53
N VAL A 137 8.52 18.16 2.63
CA VAL A 137 7.25 17.47 2.38
C VAL A 137 7.10 17.26 0.89
N LEU A 138 7.17 16.00 0.46
CA LEU A 138 6.78 15.58 -0.87
C LEU A 138 5.32 15.14 -0.84
N ARG A 139 4.42 15.93 -1.43
CA ARG A 139 3.01 15.58 -1.60
C ARG A 139 2.75 15.15 -3.04
N ALA A 140 2.10 14.00 -3.23
CA ALA A 140 1.71 13.57 -4.58
C ALA A 140 0.21 13.26 -4.68
N LYS A 141 -0.40 13.71 -5.78
CA LYS A 141 -1.82 13.50 -6.10
C LYS A 141 -2.00 13.28 -7.60
N GLY A 142 -3.11 12.65 -7.96
CA GLY A 142 -3.46 12.31 -9.34
C GLY A 142 -3.86 10.84 -9.49
N VAL A 143 -4.21 10.43 -10.70
CA VAL A 143 -4.70 9.07 -11.00
C VAL A 143 -3.60 8.01 -11.02
N ARG A 144 -2.32 8.41 -11.08
CA ARG A 144 -1.18 7.50 -11.13
C ARG A 144 -0.53 7.33 -9.75
N PRO A 145 -0.20 6.09 -9.33
CA PRO A 145 0.63 5.86 -8.15
C PRO A 145 2.01 6.52 -8.25
N LEU A 146 2.62 6.85 -7.11
CA LEU A 146 3.97 7.41 -7.05
C LEU A 146 5.02 6.32 -6.83
N MET A 147 6.15 6.40 -7.53
CA MET A 147 7.35 5.61 -7.24
C MET A 147 8.54 6.54 -7.01
N LEU A 148 9.26 6.31 -5.92
CA LEU A 148 10.53 6.93 -5.60
C LEU A 148 11.63 5.90 -5.77
N LEU A 149 12.52 6.14 -6.74
CA LEU A 149 13.59 5.22 -7.08
C LEU A 149 14.95 5.88 -6.81
N GLY A 150 15.70 5.33 -5.85
CA GLY A 150 17.12 5.65 -5.65
C GLY A 150 17.98 4.52 -6.18
N ALA A 151 18.75 4.72 -7.24
CA ALA A 151 19.45 3.58 -7.84
C ALA A 151 20.57 3.04 -6.94
N SER A 152 21.30 3.92 -6.25
CA SER A 152 22.32 3.59 -5.25
C SER A 152 21.85 3.85 -3.83
N GLN A 153 21.18 4.98 -3.59
CA GLN A 153 20.69 5.33 -2.26
C GLN A 153 19.36 6.07 -2.29
N LEU A 154 18.53 5.80 -1.28
CA LEU A 154 17.26 6.47 -1.05
C LEU A 154 17.14 6.84 0.42
N ALA A 155 16.97 8.13 0.73
CA ALA A 155 16.80 8.61 2.09
C ALA A 155 15.44 9.30 2.26
N ILE A 156 14.65 8.83 3.23
CA ILE A 156 13.38 9.47 3.60
C ILE A 156 13.51 9.95 5.04
N ARG A 157 13.85 11.23 5.19
CA ARG A 157 13.98 11.94 6.48
C ARG A 157 12.83 12.91 6.73
N GLY A 158 12.20 13.41 5.66
CA GLY A 158 11.00 14.25 5.69
C GLY A 158 9.70 13.45 5.57
N ILE A 159 8.69 14.08 4.99
CA ILE A 159 7.35 13.50 4.79
C ILE A 159 7.13 13.18 3.32
N VAL A 160 6.70 11.96 3.03
CA VAL A 160 6.09 11.55 1.75
C VAL A 160 4.60 11.36 1.99
N ASP A 161 3.78 12.24 1.41
CA ASP A 161 2.34 12.29 1.61
C ASP A 161 1.58 12.02 0.30
N VAL A 162 1.09 10.80 0.17
CA VAL A 162 0.18 10.37 -0.92
C VAL A 162 -1.23 10.15 -0.40
N ALA A 163 -1.58 10.70 0.77
CA ALA A 163 -2.89 10.52 1.37
C ALA A 163 -3.97 11.37 0.68
N SER A 164 -5.17 10.80 0.61
CA SER A 164 -6.38 11.58 0.30
C SER A 164 -6.83 12.36 1.54
N ARG A 165 -7.37 13.56 1.34
CA ARG A 165 -7.94 14.38 2.42
C ARG A 165 -9.19 15.08 1.94
N ARG A 166 -10.18 15.26 2.83
CA ARG A 166 -11.36 16.08 2.54
C ARG A 166 -10.91 17.52 2.22
N GLY A 167 -11.29 18.00 1.03
CA GLY A 167 -10.91 19.32 0.53
C GLY A 167 -9.43 19.48 0.12
N GLY A 168 -8.56 18.49 0.38
CA GLY A 168 -7.12 18.55 0.11
C GLY A 168 -6.68 17.84 -1.18
N GLY A 169 -7.62 17.24 -1.91
CA GLY A 169 -7.35 16.46 -3.12
C GLY A 169 -7.27 14.95 -2.87
N VAL A 170 -7.30 14.20 -3.97
CA VAL A 170 -7.25 12.73 -4.01
C VAL A 170 -5.78 12.30 -4.14
N GLY A 171 -5.32 11.43 -3.25
CA GLY A 171 -3.93 10.95 -3.22
C GLY A 171 -3.52 10.23 -4.50
N ALA A 172 -2.20 10.17 -4.77
CA ALA A 172 -1.63 9.55 -5.97
C ALA A 172 -2.11 8.10 -6.16
N GLY A 173 -2.79 7.79 -7.26
CA GLY A 173 -3.27 6.44 -7.57
C GLY A 173 -4.49 5.98 -6.76
N ALA A 174 -5.14 6.87 -6.00
CA ALA A 174 -6.37 6.57 -5.28
C ALA A 174 -7.58 6.45 -6.21
N ASN A 175 -8.60 5.71 -5.75
CA ASN A 175 -9.84 5.45 -6.48
C ASN A 175 -9.64 4.86 -7.90
N PRO A 176 -8.79 3.83 -8.06
CA PRO A 176 -8.55 3.23 -9.38
C PRO A 176 -9.84 2.66 -9.98
N PRO A 177 -9.97 2.57 -11.32
CA PRO A 177 -11.20 2.11 -12.00
C PRO A 177 -11.71 0.72 -11.58
N GLY A 178 -10.83 -0.14 -11.06
CA GLY A 178 -11.18 -1.48 -10.56
C GLY A 178 -11.81 -1.49 -9.16
N CYS A 179 -11.96 -0.33 -8.51
CA CYS A 179 -12.71 -0.23 -7.26
C CYS A 179 -14.19 -0.42 -7.53
N LYS A 180 -14.76 -1.49 -6.99
CA LYS A 180 -16.22 -1.57 -6.90
C LYS A 180 -16.66 -0.48 -5.93
N LEU A 181 -17.60 0.34 -6.39
CA LEU A 181 -18.25 1.29 -5.50
C LEU A 181 -18.95 0.49 -4.42
N THR A 182 -18.66 0.83 -3.18
CA THR A 182 -19.39 0.29 -2.04
C THR A 182 -20.84 0.71 -2.16
N ASN A 183 -21.76 -0.10 -1.64
CA ASN A 183 -23.17 0.19 -1.78
C ASN A 183 -23.45 1.54 -1.09
N ALA A 184 -24.13 2.44 -1.82
CA ALA A 184 -24.62 3.67 -1.24
C ALA A 184 -25.64 3.35 -0.13
N GLY A 185 -25.79 4.28 0.80
CA GLY A 185 -26.93 4.26 1.70
C GLY A 185 -28.23 4.32 0.91
N GLN A 186 -29.23 3.57 1.35
CA GLN A 186 -30.59 3.63 0.83
C GLN A 186 -31.21 5.02 1.08
N SER A 187 -31.76 5.59 0.01
CA SER A 187 -32.48 6.86 -0.02
C SER A 187 -33.96 6.67 0.33
N THR A 188 -34.58 7.72 0.86
CA THR A 188 -36.01 7.78 1.16
C THR A 188 -36.69 8.76 0.20
N GLY A 189 -37.95 8.53 -0.14
CA GLY A 189 -38.73 9.43 -1.01
C GLY A 189 -39.44 10.58 -0.26
N GLY A 190 -38.96 11.02 0.90
CA GLY A 190 -39.69 11.99 1.74
C GLY A 190 -38.90 12.47 2.96
N SER A 191 -39.57 13.12 3.92
CA SER A 191 -38.96 13.78 5.09
C SER A 191 -38.45 12.84 6.21
N VAL A 192 -38.07 11.61 5.85
CA VAL A 192 -37.58 10.60 6.81
C VAL A 192 -36.10 10.34 6.55
N GLY A 193 -35.31 10.24 7.63
CA GLY A 193 -33.86 10.12 7.52
C GLY A 193 -33.40 8.94 6.66
N ALA A 194 -32.38 9.17 5.83
CA ALA A 194 -31.77 8.15 4.98
C ALA A 194 -30.65 7.37 5.71
N SER A 195 -30.20 6.25 5.13
CA SER A 195 -29.16 5.40 5.73
C SER A 195 -27.75 5.80 5.28
N GLY A 196 -26.72 5.43 6.05
CA GLY A 196 -25.33 5.80 5.77
C GLY A 196 -24.67 4.93 4.69
N GLY A 197 -23.66 5.48 4.01
CA GLY A 197 -22.81 4.76 3.05
C GLY A 197 -21.75 3.90 3.74
N ALA A 198 -21.32 2.82 3.08
CA ALA A 198 -20.24 1.96 3.58
C ALA A 198 -18.85 2.60 3.45
N GLY A 199 -17.91 2.21 4.28
CA GLY A 199 -16.49 2.59 4.13
C GLY A 199 -15.83 1.89 2.94
N GLY A 200 -14.82 2.52 2.35
CA GLY A 200 -14.05 1.96 1.24
C GLY A 200 -13.29 0.70 1.66
N SER A 201 -12.95 -0.15 0.68
CA SER A 201 -12.26 -1.43 0.91
C SER A 201 -10.87 -1.45 0.25
N PHE A 202 -9.88 -2.01 0.93
CA PHE A 202 -8.53 -2.27 0.40
C PHE A 202 -7.86 -3.39 1.19
N GLN A 203 -7.60 -4.53 0.55
CA GLN A 203 -7.16 -5.82 1.14
C GLN A 203 -8.11 -6.41 2.21
N GLY A 204 -8.88 -5.59 2.91
CA GLY A 204 -9.99 -5.97 3.79
C GLY A 204 -11.28 -5.24 3.40
N ALA A 205 -12.39 -5.72 3.96
CA ALA A 205 -13.68 -5.06 3.82
C ALA A 205 -13.70 -3.75 4.64
N GLY A 206 -14.34 -2.72 4.08
CA GLY A 206 -14.64 -1.49 4.81
C GLY A 206 -15.71 -1.69 5.89
N GLY A 207 -16.02 -0.63 6.64
CA GLY A 207 -17.11 -0.64 7.62
C GLY A 207 -18.49 -0.57 6.96
N LYS A 208 -19.49 -1.26 7.52
CA LYS A 208 -20.90 -1.11 7.11
C LYS A 208 -21.42 0.28 7.46
N GLY A 209 -22.25 0.86 6.58
CA GLY A 209 -22.96 2.10 6.86
C GLY A 209 -24.02 1.93 7.96
N GLY A 210 -24.32 3.02 8.67
CA GLY A 210 -25.37 3.04 9.69
C GLY A 210 -26.78 2.90 9.09
N ALA A 211 -27.65 2.16 9.76
CA ALA A 211 -29.06 2.09 9.38
C ALA A 211 -29.79 3.42 9.66
N SER A 212 -30.88 3.66 8.95
CA SER A 212 -31.75 4.81 9.21
C SER A 212 -32.73 4.55 10.37
N VAL A 213 -33.40 5.62 10.83
CA VAL A 213 -34.48 5.53 11.83
C VAL A 213 -35.72 4.78 11.33
N VAL A 214 -35.89 4.68 10.01
CA VAL A 214 -36.96 3.90 9.36
C VAL A 214 -36.48 2.51 8.91
N GLN A 215 -35.41 2.01 9.53
CA GLN A 215 -34.84 0.67 9.32
C GLN A 215 -34.36 0.36 7.89
N LEU A 216 -34.11 1.39 7.07
CA LEU A 216 -33.35 1.20 5.84
C LEU A 216 -31.92 0.75 6.17
N GLU A 217 -31.46 -0.25 5.43
CA GLU A 217 -30.12 -0.79 5.61
C GLU A 217 -29.07 0.22 5.14
N GLY A 218 -28.03 0.42 5.95
CA GLY A 218 -26.85 1.13 5.52
C GLY A 218 -26.09 0.37 4.44
N GLY A 219 -25.28 1.10 3.69
CA GLY A 219 -24.42 0.57 2.64
C GLY A 219 -23.56 -0.59 3.11
N ALA A 220 -23.51 -1.66 2.33
CA ALA A 220 -22.58 -2.76 2.54
C ALA A 220 -21.21 -2.44 1.91
N PRO A 221 -20.10 -2.74 2.61
CA PRO A 221 -18.76 -2.62 2.02
C PRO A 221 -18.59 -3.67 0.92
N ASP A 222 -17.63 -3.44 0.03
CA ASP A 222 -17.21 -4.48 -0.89
C ASP A 222 -16.48 -5.60 -0.12
N GLY A 223 -16.41 -6.78 -0.74
CA GLY A 223 -15.62 -7.87 -0.21
C GLY A 223 -14.15 -7.48 -0.02
N ALA A 224 -13.49 -8.15 0.92
CA ALA A 224 -12.04 -8.05 1.03
C ALA A 224 -11.40 -8.43 -0.32
N MET A 225 -10.52 -7.58 -0.83
CA MET A 225 -9.79 -7.87 -2.06
C MET A 225 -8.70 -8.90 -1.74
N THR A 226 -8.75 -10.05 -2.40
CA THR A 226 -8.01 -11.26 -1.99
C THR A 226 -6.49 -11.20 -2.13
N ALA A 227 -5.95 -10.18 -2.81
CA ALA A 227 -4.57 -9.71 -2.71
C ALA A 227 -4.44 -8.44 -3.57
N ALA A 228 -3.49 -7.55 -3.26
CA ALA A 228 -3.12 -6.49 -4.19
C ALA A 228 -2.33 -7.11 -5.35
N THR A 229 -3.01 -7.44 -6.45
CA THR A 229 -2.38 -7.93 -7.69
C THR A 229 -1.81 -6.81 -8.56
N ALA A 230 -2.06 -5.56 -8.17
CA ALA A 230 -1.65 -4.35 -8.87
C ALA A 230 -1.17 -3.30 -7.87
N PHE A 231 -0.12 -2.57 -8.23
CA PHE A 231 0.34 -1.40 -7.50
C PHE A 231 -0.66 -0.25 -7.68
N ARG A 232 -1.54 -0.04 -6.69
CA ARG A 232 -2.61 0.96 -6.75
C ARG A 232 -3.03 1.41 -5.35
N GLY A 233 -3.73 2.55 -5.29
CA GLY A 233 -4.33 3.05 -4.06
C GLY A 233 -5.62 2.36 -3.64
N GLY A 234 -6.18 2.88 -2.56
CA GLY A 234 -7.43 2.48 -1.94
C GLY A 234 -8.67 2.85 -2.73
N CYS A 235 -9.79 2.27 -2.31
CA CYS A 235 -11.11 2.53 -2.90
C CYS A 235 -11.91 3.58 -2.11
N PRO A 236 -12.80 4.32 -2.80
CA PRO A 236 -13.63 5.31 -2.16
C PRO A 236 -14.69 4.67 -1.26
N GLY A 237 -15.11 5.41 -0.25
CA GLY A 237 -16.32 5.12 0.51
C GLY A 237 -17.59 5.31 -0.31
N GLY A 238 -18.69 4.80 0.21
CA GLY A 238 -20.01 4.87 -0.38
C GLY A 238 -20.69 6.19 -0.05
N ALA A 239 -21.53 6.65 -0.96
CA ALA A 239 -22.37 7.81 -0.70
C ALA A 239 -23.40 7.50 0.40
N GLY A 240 -23.73 8.48 1.22
CA GLY A 240 -24.91 8.39 2.09
C GLY A 240 -26.20 8.37 1.28
N GLY A 241 -27.29 7.86 1.86
CA GLY A 241 -28.62 8.00 1.28
C GLY A 241 -29.13 9.44 1.40
N SER A 242 -30.14 9.78 0.59
CA SER A 242 -30.74 11.13 0.57
C SER A 242 -32.26 11.07 0.46
N THR A 243 -32.91 12.16 0.87
CA THR A 243 -34.34 12.39 0.71
C THR A 243 -34.70 13.05 -0.64
N ALA A 244 -33.71 13.66 -1.31
CA ALA A 244 -33.93 14.57 -2.46
C ALA A 244 -32.95 14.35 -3.63
N GLN A 245 -32.49 13.11 -3.82
CA GLN A 245 -31.82 12.53 -5.01
C GLN A 245 -30.34 12.17 -4.89
N VAL A 246 -29.47 12.97 -4.26
CA VAL A 246 -28.04 12.59 -4.11
C VAL A 246 -27.59 12.86 -2.68
N GLY A 247 -27.11 11.83 -1.99
CA GLY A 247 -26.53 12.00 -0.66
C GLY A 247 -25.07 12.44 -0.72
N PRO A 248 -24.44 12.66 0.45
CA PRO A 248 -23.05 13.08 0.49
C PRO A 248 -22.19 12.00 -0.17
N LYS A 249 -21.34 12.40 -1.14
CA LYS A 249 -20.39 11.48 -1.77
C LYS A 249 -19.47 10.88 -0.71
N GLY A 250 -19.15 9.59 -0.85
CA GLY A 250 -18.13 8.95 -0.03
C GLY A 250 -16.76 9.59 -0.21
N ALA A 251 -15.89 9.40 0.79
CA ALA A 251 -14.55 9.95 0.76
C ALA A 251 -13.59 9.12 -0.10
N ALA A 252 -12.55 9.75 -0.63
CA ALA A 252 -11.57 9.09 -1.48
C ALA A 252 -10.68 8.11 -0.68
N GLY A 253 -10.33 6.97 -1.29
CA GLY A 253 -9.35 6.05 -0.75
C GLY A 253 -7.95 6.65 -0.69
N GLY A 254 -7.03 6.02 0.04
CA GLY A 254 -5.64 6.48 0.14
C GLY A 254 -4.86 6.25 -1.15
N GLY A 255 -3.80 7.02 -1.37
CA GLY A 255 -2.93 6.85 -2.53
C GLY A 255 -2.00 5.64 -2.41
N ALA A 256 -1.07 5.51 -3.35
CA ALA A 256 -0.06 4.47 -3.37
C ALA A 256 1.32 5.05 -3.62
N VAL A 257 2.29 4.55 -2.84
CA VAL A 257 3.71 4.88 -3.01
C VAL A 257 4.58 3.65 -2.94
N TYR A 258 5.56 3.58 -3.85
CA TYR A 258 6.59 2.56 -3.88
C TYR A 258 7.94 3.23 -3.69
N VAL A 259 8.59 2.91 -2.57
CA VAL A 259 9.95 3.31 -2.22
C VAL A 259 10.87 2.16 -2.61
N LEU A 260 11.66 2.36 -3.65
CA LEU A 260 12.54 1.34 -4.22
C LEU A 260 13.98 1.84 -4.28
N THR A 261 14.94 1.04 -3.82
CA THR A 261 16.36 1.35 -4.02
C THR A 261 17.20 0.13 -4.34
N GLY A 262 18.15 0.28 -5.27
CA GLY A 262 19.12 -0.76 -5.60
C GLY A 262 20.22 -0.93 -4.54
N GLY A 263 20.38 0.04 -3.64
CA GLY A 263 21.38 -0.02 -2.57
C GLY A 263 20.78 0.22 -1.19
N MET A 264 21.19 1.30 -0.52
CA MET A 264 20.82 1.57 0.87
C MET A 264 19.56 2.44 0.96
N LEU A 265 18.58 1.96 1.73
CA LEU A 265 17.45 2.76 2.21
C LEU A 265 17.75 3.29 3.62
N SER A 266 17.73 4.61 3.79
CA SER A 266 17.75 5.27 5.11
C SER A 266 16.39 5.89 5.39
N PHE A 267 15.59 5.27 6.27
CA PHE A 267 14.25 5.74 6.57
C PHE A 267 14.15 6.23 8.02
N SER A 268 13.89 7.52 8.24
CA SER A 268 13.66 8.11 9.56
C SER A 268 12.50 9.12 9.58
N GLY A 269 11.83 9.31 8.44
CA GLY A 269 10.74 10.26 8.25
C GLY A 269 9.35 9.62 8.32
N THR A 270 8.41 10.16 7.56
CA THR A 270 7.02 9.71 7.52
C THR A 270 6.56 9.39 6.10
N ILE A 271 5.84 8.29 5.93
CA ILE A 271 5.11 7.96 4.71
C ILE A 271 3.61 7.82 5.04
N ASN A 272 2.77 8.64 4.42
CA ASN A 272 1.33 8.62 4.63
C ASN A 272 0.59 8.31 3.32
N ALA A 273 -0.15 7.20 3.30
CA ALA A 273 -1.00 6.77 2.20
C ALA A 273 -2.45 6.55 2.66
N SER A 274 -2.93 7.35 3.61
CA SER A 274 -4.24 7.17 4.23
C SER A 274 -5.40 7.66 3.34
N GLY A 275 -6.57 7.07 3.54
CA GLY A 275 -7.84 7.50 2.95
C GLY A 275 -8.45 8.69 3.68
N ALA A 276 -9.33 9.40 2.99
CA ALA A 276 -10.00 10.58 3.53
C ALA A 276 -11.18 10.21 4.44
N GLY A 277 -11.46 11.06 5.42
CA GLY A 277 -12.68 10.98 6.24
C GLY A 277 -13.94 11.38 5.45
N GLY A 278 -15.08 10.76 5.78
CA GLY A 278 -16.39 11.00 5.16
C GLY A 278 -16.79 12.48 5.14
N ASN A 279 -17.45 12.89 4.05
CA ASN A 279 -18.08 14.21 3.93
C ASN A 279 -19.30 14.32 4.86
N PRO A 280 -19.55 15.48 5.48
CA PRO A 280 -20.71 15.67 6.34
C PRO A 280 -22.01 15.49 5.55
N ALA A 281 -23.02 14.90 6.19
CA ALA A 281 -24.35 14.77 5.62
C ALA A 281 -25.14 16.08 5.73
N GLY A 282 -26.01 16.36 4.76
CA GLY A 282 -27.03 17.40 4.92
C GLY A 282 -28.16 16.98 5.87
N THR A 283 -29.11 17.88 6.10
CA THR A 283 -30.33 17.61 6.86
C THR A 283 -31.07 16.38 6.30
N GLN A 284 -31.48 15.47 7.19
CA GLN A 284 -32.17 14.20 6.87
C GLN A 284 -31.41 13.25 5.92
N GLN A 285 -30.12 13.48 5.68
CA GLN A 285 -29.30 12.60 4.83
C GLN A 285 -28.53 11.59 5.69
N GLY A 286 -28.20 10.45 5.08
CA GLY A 286 -27.31 9.49 5.68
C GLY A 286 -25.85 9.95 5.62
N GLY A 287 -25.05 9.53 6.61
CA GLY A 287 -23.61 9.80 6.62
C GLY A 287 -22.90 9.14 5.44
N SER A 288 -21.84 9.76 4.92
CA SER A 288 -21.00 9.15 3.89
C SER A 288 -19.93 8.25 4.51
N GLY A 289 -19.51 7.24 3.75
CA GLY A 289 -18.41 6.36 4.16
C GLY A 289 -17.04 7.02 4.03
N GLY A 290 -16.13 6.69 4.93
CA GLY A 290 -14.71 7.03 4.82
C GLY A 290 -14.02 6.22 3.70
N GLY A 291 -12.95 6.75 3.12
CA GLY A 291 -12.15 6.03 2.13
C GLY A 291 -11.26 4.98 2.78
N SER A 292 -10.92 3.91 2.06
CA SER A 292 -9.96 2.92 2.57
C SER A 292 -8.56 3.50 2.68
N GLY A 293 -7.69 2.82 3.42
CA GLY A 293 -6.25 3.02 3.30
C GLY A 293 -5.73 2.74 1.88
N GLY A 294 -4.52 3.22 1.62
CA GLY A 294 -3.79 3.01 0.38
C GLY A 294 -2.73 1.90 0.47
N LEU A 295 -1.68 2.03 -0.35
CA LEU A 295 -0.59 1.05 -0.43
C LEU A 295 0.76 1.74 -0.21
N ILE A 296 1.59 1.14 0.63
CA ILE A 296 2.99 1.52 0.81
C ILE A 296 3.82 0.28 0.55
N VAL A 297 4.68 0.33 -0.46
CA VAL A 297 5.68 -0.70 -0.73
C VAL A 297 7.05 -0.11 -0.47
N VAL A 298 7.88 -0.84 0.29
CA VAL A 298 9.25 -0.45 0.61
C VAL A 298 10.15 -1.62 0.27
N GLU A 299 11.09 -1.41 -0.63
CA GLU A 299 12.02 -2.43 -1.09
C GLU A 299 13.43 -1.85 -1.24
N SER A 300 14.41 -2.56 -0.70
CA SER A 300 15.82 -2.18 -0.77
C SER A 300 16.74 -3.39 -0.61
N ALA A 301 17.97 -3.27 -1.13
CA ALA A 301 19.00 -4.28 -0.90
C ALA A 301 19.49 -4.27 0.56
N THR A 302 19.62 -3.07 1.14
CA THR A 302 19.92 -2.88 2.57
C THR A 302 19.03 -1.79 3.15
N GLN A 303 18.68 -1.90 4.43
CA GLN A 303 17.79 -0.94 5.10
C GLN A 303 18.32 -0.53 6.47
N SER A 304 18.25 0.77 6.74
CA SER A 304 18.47 1.38 8.04
C SER A 304 17.22 2.16 8.43
N ILE A 305 16.44 1.60 9.36
CA ILE A 305 15.19 2.18 9.84
C ILE A 305 15.44 2.89 11.18
N GLY A 306 15.31 4.21 11.17
CA GLY A 306 15.44 5.04 12.36
C GLY A 306 14.23 4.91 13.29
N THR A 307 14.42 5.26 14.57
CA THR A 307 13.36 5.15 15.60
C THR A 307 12.18 6.10 15.40
N THR A 308 12.34 7.11 14.55
CA THR A 308 11.29 8.08 14.19
C THR A 308 10.55 7.71 12.90
N ALA A 309 10.96 6.63 12.23
CA ALA A 309 10.34 6.19 10.99
C ALA A 309 8.88 5.78 11.22
N THR A 310 7.97 6.33 10.42
CA THR A 310 6.54 6.00 10.48
C THR A 310 5.97 5.82 9.09
N ALA A 311 5.31 4.70 8.82
CA ALA A 311 4.60 4.44 7.57
C ALA A 311 3.18 3.98 7.88
N PHE A 312 2.17 4.60 7.28
CA PHE A 312 0.78 4.26 7.55
C PHE A 312 -0.16 4.53 6.37
N ALA A 313 -1.10 3.62 6.18
CA ALA A 313 -2.12 3.64 5.13
C ALA A 313 -3.49 3.33 5.75
N LEU A 314 -4.00 4.26 6.56
CA LEU A 314 -5.20 4.04 7.35
C LEU A 314 -6.45 4.44 6.57
N GLY A 315 -7.58 3.76 6.82
CA GLY A 315 -8.88 4.22 6.33
C GLY A 315 -9.36 5.45 7.09
N GLY A 316 -10.11 6.32 6.41
CA GLY A 316 -10.77 7.45 7.04
C GLY A 316 -12.03 7.06 7.80
N GLY A 317 -12.42 7.87 8.79
CA GLY A 317 -13.66 7.66 9.53
C GLY A 317 -14.90 7.99 8.66
N GLY A 318 -16.01 7.27 8.86
CA GLY A 318 -17.30 7.65 8.28
C GLY A 318 -17.86 8.94 8.91
N SER A 319 -18.77 9.61 8.22
CA SER A 319 -19.49 10.77 8.75
C SER A 319 -20.74 10.33 9.53
N THR A 320 -21.28 11.21 10.36
CA THR A 320 -22.62 10.99 10.94
C THR A 320 -23.70 11.42 9.95
N GLY A 321 -24.93 10.92 10.14
CA GLY A 321 -26.11 11.38 9.40
C GLY A 321 -26.65 12.71 9.94
N GLY A 322 -27.48 13.40 9.15
CA GLY A 322 -28.16 14.62 9.56
C GLY A 322 -29.53 14.35 10.17
N GLY A 323 -29.90 15.16 11.17
CA GLY A 323 -31.26 15.18 11.73
C GLY A 323 -32.19 16.11 10.95
N ASP A 324 -33.35 16.43 11.53
CA ASP A 324 -34.37 17.26 10.88
C ASP A 324 -34.00 18.74 10.78
N THR A 325 -33.16 19.22 11.70
CA THR A 325 -32.80 20.64 11.83
C THR A 325 -31.31 20.91 11.65
N GLY A 326 -30.50 19.88 11.37
CA GLY A 326 -29.05 20.01 11.26
C GLY A 326 -28.40 18.91 10.45
N GLY A 327 -27.31 19.25 9.77
CA GLY A 327 -26.46 18.29 9.07
C GLY A 327 -25.63 17.43 10.04
N GLY A 328 -25.04 16.37 9.48
CA GLY A 328 -24.10 15.51 10.19
C GLY A 328 -22.71 16.13 10.32
N THR A 329 -21.90 15.54 11.19
CA THR A 329 -20.48 15.84 11.35
C THR A 329 -19.63 15.09 10.32
N PRO A 330 -18.55 15.70 9.81
CA PRO A 330 -17.62 15.00 8.95
C PRO A 330 -16.92 13.85 9.69
N GLY A 331 -16.42 12.88 8.93
CA GLY A 331 -15.55 11.83 9.46
C GLY A 331 -14.14 12.32 9.76
N ASN A 332 -13.45 11.65 10.67
CA ASN A 332 -12.08 11.99 11.06
C ASN A 332 -11.08 11.62 9.95
N GLU A 333 -10.10 12.50 9.73
CA GLU A 333 -8.93 12.22 8.90
C GLU A 333 -7.89 11.44 9.72
N PRO A 334 -7.24 10.41 9.15
CA PRO A 334 -6.17 9.72 9.85
C PRO A 334 -4.94 10.63 10.04
N THR A 335 -4.52 10.84 11.29
CA THR A 335 -3.38 11.71 11.63
C THR A 335 -2.07 10.95 11.86
N GLY A 336 -2.10 9.63 11.87
CA GLY A 336 -0.95 8.76 12.10
C GLY A 336 -1.35 7.43 12.71
N PRO A 337 -0.41 6.48 12.85
CA PRO A 337 -0.64 5.28 13.62
C PRO A 337 -0.88 5.68 15.07
N THR A 338 -2.07 5.41 15.61
CA THR A 338 -2.27 5.43 17.05
C THR A 338 -1.49 4.27 17.62
N SER A 339 -0.55 4.51 18.53
CA SER A 339 0.08 3.43 19.29
C SER A 339 -1.04 2.63 19.97
N PHE A 340 -1.25 1.37 19.57
CA PHE A 340 -2.08 0.46 20.35
C PHE A 340 -1.31 0.21 21.65
N ALA A 341 -1.90 0.67 22.77
CA ALA A 341 -1.38 0.41 24.11
C ALA A 341 -1.61 -1.05 24.51
#